data_AF-A0A191HSG8-F1
#
_entry.id   AF-A0A191HSG8-F1
#
_cell.length_a   1.000
_cell.length_b   1.000
_cell.length_c   1.000
_cell.angle_alpha   90.00
_cell.angle_beta   90.00
_cell.angle_gamma   90.00
#
_symmetry.space_group_name_H-M   'P 1'
#
loop_
_entity.id
_entity.type
_entity.pdbx_description
1 polymer ?
#
loop_
_entity_poly.entity_id
_entity_poly.type
_entity_poly.pdbx_seq_one_letter_code
_entity_poly.pdbx_strand_id
1 'polypeptide(L)'
;MSISNQRDMLLSYIQERGWRLRDIYIDDGYSGTTFERPDFMRMISDIEMGKLNLVITKDLSRLGKNYVMTGQYTDFFFPQFGVRYIAVNEGYDSQNADNDIAPFKNILNEMYAKDISKKVLSSRQTSARQGKFMGSQPPLGYMRSQTDKHLLVPDEDAASIVKRVFKDFADGDSGRHIADILNKEGFPSPAVYHYGKKGKTHPNPKVSNTWGGSATILQMMKNEVYIGNTVQNKRSVTSFKTGKRHP
;
A
#
# COMPACT_ATOMS: atom_id res chain seq x y z
N MET A 1 38.16 -11.87 -13.43
CA MET A 1 37.86 -12.53 -14.73
C MET A 1 37.56 -11.42 -15.73
N SER A 2 38.32 -11.28 -16.81
CA SER A 2 38.22 -10.14 -17.74
C SER A 2 36.87 -10.14 -18.48
N ILE A 3 36.45 -8.97 -18.97
CA ILE A 3 35.26 -8.81 -19.83
C ILE A 3 35.43 -9.62 -21.13
N SER A 4 36.68 -9.72 -21.64
CA SER A 4 37.02 -10.52 -22.82
C SER A 4 36.60 -11.98 -22.66
N ASN A 5 36.97 -12.63 -21.55
CA ASN A 5 36.64 -14.05 -21.34
C ASN A 5 35.13 -14.30 -21.23
N GLN A 6 34.36 -13.32 -20.73
CA GLN A 6 32.90 -13.44 -20.66
C GLN A 6 32.29 -13.33 -22.06
N ARG A 7 32.81 -12.41 -22.88
CA ARG A 7 32.38 -12.23 -24.26
C ARG A 7 32.64 -13.47 -25.08
N ASP A 8 33.85 -14.03 -25.00
CA ASP A 8 34.23 -15.21 -25.79
C ASP A 8 33.35 -16.42 -25.45
N MET A 9 33.09 -16.66 -24.15
CA MET A 9 32.16 -17.70 -23.70
C MET A 9 30.75 -17.53 -24.30
N LEU A 10 30.19 -16.31 -24.24
CA LEU A 10 28.85 -16.05 -24.74
C LEU A 10 28.78 -16.17 -26.26
N LEU A 11 29.83 -15.75 -26.97
CA LEU A 11 29.90 -15.88 -28.42
C LEU A 11 29.96 -17.35 -28.85
N SER A 12 30.76 -18.19 -28.18
CA SER A 12 30.78 -19.63 -28.41
C SER A 12 29.40 -20.25 -28.18
N TYR A 13 28.74 -19.89 -27.07
CA TYR A 13 27.40 -20.40 -26.73
C TYR A 13 26.34 -20.03 -27.79
N ILE A 14 26.42 -18.83 -28.36
CA ILE A 14 25.55 -18.36 -29.45
C ILE A 14 25.82 -19.14 -30.74
N GLN A 15 27.09 -19.33 -31.09
CA GLN A 15 27.51 -20.02 -32.30
C GLN A 15 27.10 -21.50 -32.29
N GLU A 16 27.32 -22.20 -31.17
CA GLU A 16 26.95 -23.62 -31.01
C GLU A 16 25.45 -23.87 -31.22
N ARG A 17 24.60 -22.88 -30.94
CA ARG A 17 23.15 -22.96 -31.09
C ARG A 17 22.62 -22.39 -32.41
N GLY A 18 23.52 -21.90 -33.28
CA GLY A 18 23.16 -21.32 -34.58
C GLY A 18 22.37 -20.01 -34.46
N TRP A 19 22.49 -19.29 -33.33
CA TRP A 19 21.80 -18.02 -33.13
C TRP A 19 22.56 -16.86 -33.77
N ARG A 20 21.81 -15.87 -34.26
CA ARG A 20 22.39 -14.66 -34.86
C ARG A 20 22.59 -13.59 -33.80
N LEU A 21 23.85 -13.23 -33.54
CA LEU A 21 24.17 -12.08 -32.71
C LEU A 21 23.69 -10.79 -33.38
N ARG A 22 22.88 -10.00 -32.66
CA ARG A 22 22.44 -8.68 -33.11
C ARG A 22 23.33 -7.56 -32.59
N ASP A 23 23.59 -7.56 -31.29
CA ASP A 23 24.36 -6.54 -30.60
C ASP A 23 24.94 -7.08 -29.28
N ILE A 24 25.91 -6.36 -28.71
CA ILE A 24 26.50 -6.63 -27.40
C ILE A 24 26.36 -5.37 -26.55
N TYR A 25 25.76 -5.52 -25.37
CA TYR A 25 25.54 -4.43 -24.42
C TYR A 25 26.57 -4.51 -23.29
N ILE A 26 27.36 -3.45 -23.09
CA ILE A 26 28.49 -3.41 -22.16
C ILE A 26 28.37 -2.17 -21.26
N ASP A 27 28.07 -2.39 -19.99
CA ASP A 27 28.09 -1.35 -18.96
C ASP A 27 29.32 -1.53 -18.05
N ASP A 28 30.44 -0.90 -18.41
CA ASP A 28 31.66 -0.90 -17.59
C ASP A 28 31.63 0.21 -16.52
N GLY A 29 32.09 -0.10 -15.31
CA GLY A 29 32.12 0.85 -14.18
C GLY A 29 30.76 1.10 -13.48
N TYR A 30 29.68 0.44 -13.88
CA TYR A 30 28.36 0.59 -13.24
C TYR A 30 28.15 -0.43 -12.11
N SER A 31 27.56 0.01 -11.00
CA SER A 31 27.16 -0.91 -9.92
C SER A 31 26.02 -1.81 -10.39
N GLY A 32 26.15 -3.12 -10.20
CA GLY A 32 25.05 -4.06 -10.46
C GLY A 32 23.82 -3.85 -9.58
N THR A 33 23.83 -2.95 -8.59
CA THR A 33 22.65 -2.59 -7.80
C THR A 33 21.73 -1.59 -8.48
N THR A 34 22.19 -0.90 -9.54
CA THR A 34 21.38 0.06 -10.31
C THR A 34 21.03 -0.49 -11.68
N PHE A 35 19.85 -0.13 -12.18
CA PHE A 35 19.38 -0.41 -13.53
C PHE A 35 19.45 0.81 -14.45
N GLU A 36 19.87 1.97 -13.91
CA GLU A 36 20.20 3.17 -14.68
C GLU A 36 21.59 3.00 -15.33
N ARG A 37 21.70 2.03 -16.22
CA ARG A 37 22.92 1.77 -16.98
C ARG A 37 22.66 2.06 -18.46
N PRO A 38 23.52 2.84 -19.15
CA PRO A 38 23.24 3.30 -20.51
C PRO A 38 22.95 2.17 -21.49
N ASP A 39 23.76 1.12 -21.48
CA ASP A 39 23.64 0.02 -22.44
C ASP A 39 22.53 -0.96 -22.05
N PHE A 40 22.27 -1.15 -20.76
CA PHE A 40 21.06 -1.81 -20.31
C PHE A 40 19.79 -1.09 -20.78
N MET A 41 19.71 0.23 -20.63
CA MET A 41 18.55 1.02 -21.09
C MET A 41 18.41 0.98 -22.62
N ARG A 42 19.53 0.95 -23.35
CA ARG A 42 19.55 0.73 -24.80
C ARG A 42 18.96 -0.64 -25.18
N MET A 43 19.35 -1.70 -24.47
CA MET A 43 18.78 -3.05 -24.65
C MET A 43 17.26 -3.06 -24.43
N ILE A 44 16.78 -2.43 -23.35
CA ILE A 44 15.35 -2.32 -23.06
C ILE A 44 14.61 -1.61 -24.20
N SER A 45 15.15 -0.50 -24.70
CA SER A 45 14.56 0.22 -25.83
C SER A 45 14.54 -0.61 -27.12
N ASP A 46 15.60 -1.37 -27.41
CA ASP A 46 15.66 -2.27 -28.57
C ASP A 46 14.62 -3.42 -28.47
N ILE A 47 14.34 -3.90 -27.26
CA ILE A 47 13.28 -4.89 -26.98
C ILE A 47 11.89 -4.28 -27.22
N GLU A 48 11.63 -3.07 -26.71
CA GLU A 48 10.34 -2.39 -26.91
C GLU A 48 10.07 -2.10 -28.39
N MET A 49 11.13 -1.86 -29.17
CA MET A 49 11.06 -1.72 -30.64
C MET A 49 10.96 -3.06 -31.39
N GLY A 50 10.95 -4.20 -30.70
CA GLY A 50 10.85 -5.54 -31.30
C GLY A 50 12.10 -5.98 -32.08
N LYS A 51 13.27 -5.40 -31.83
CA LYS A 51 14.52 -5.72 -32.56
C LYS A 51 15.19 -7.00 -32.09
N LEU A 52 14.81 -7.49 -30.91
CA LEU A 52 15.43 -8.61 -30.20
C LEU A 52 14.36 -9.53 -29.64
N ASN A 53 14.64 -10.83 -29.61
CA ASN A 53 13.78 -11.84 -29.01
C ASN A 53 14.53 -12.76 -28.02
N LEU A 54 15.82 -12.51 -27.81
CA LEU A 54 16.67 -13.31 -26.93
C LEU A 54 17.73 -12.43 -26.27
N VAL A 55 17.83 -12.52 -24.95
CA VAL A 55 18.87 -11.89 -24.14
C VAL A 55 19.66 -12.99 -23.43
N ILE A 56 20.99 -12.94 -23.53
CA ILE A 56 21.89 -13.92 -22.93
C ILE A 56 22.90 -13.19 -22.05
N THR A 57 23.08 -13.71 -20.85
CA THR A 57 24.10 -13.23 -19.91
C THR A 57 24.91 -14.40 -19.39
N LYS A 58 26.13 -14.11 -18.94
CA LYS A 58 26.97 -15.11 -18.29
C LYS A 58 26.30 -15.66 -17.03
N ASP A 59 25.87 -14.74 -16.16
CA ASP A 59 25.30 -15.04 -14.86
C ASP A 59 24.15 -14.06 -14.55
N LEU A 60 23.22 -14.44 -13.67
CA LEU A 60 22.07 -13.59 -13.30
C LEU A 60 22.51 -12.22 -12.75
N SER A 61 23.71 -12.17 -12.15
CA SER A 61 24.27 -10.94 -11.59
C SER A 61 24.63 -9.90 -12.65
N ARG A 62 24.78 -10.29 -13.93
CA ARG A 62 24.96 -9.35 -15.06
C ARG A 62 23.69 -8.59 -15.40
N LEU A 63 22.54 -9.26 -15.28
CA LEU A 63 21.26 -8.60 -15.44
C LEU A 63 21.02 -7.63 -14.29
N GLY A 64 21.34 -8.02 -13.05
CA GLY A 64 21.42 -7.11 -11.91
C GLY A 64 21.62 -7.86 -10.59
N LYS A 65 22.27 -7.19 -9.64
CA LYS A 65 22.47 -7.66 -8.26
C LYS A 65 21.26 -7.43 -7.36
N ASN A 66 20.36 -6.51 -7.74
CA ASN A 66 19.09 -6.36 -7.05
C ASN A 66 18.11 -7.40 -7.61
N TYR A 67 18.04 -8.53 -6.92
CA TYR A 67 17.19 -9.67 -7.24
C TYR A 67 15.72 -9.31 -7.53
N VAL A 68 15.21 -8.24 -6.90
CA VAL A 68 13.83 -7.76 -7.11
C VAL A 68 13.63 -7.27 -8.53
N MET A 69 14.49 -6.35 -8.94
CA MET A 69 14.42 -5.76 -10.27
C MET A 69 14.80 -6.79 -11.34
N THR A 70 15.80 -7.62 -11.08
CA THR A 70 16.19 -8.73 -11.97
C THR A 70 14.99 -9.65 -12.25
N GLY A 71 14.25 -10.06 -11.21
CA GLY A 71 13.03 -10.88 -11.38
C GLY A 71 11.91 -10.18 -12.15
N GLN A 72 11.73 -8.87 -11.99
CA GLN A 72 10.75 -8.12 -12.79
C GLN A 72 11.06 -8.21 -14.29
N TYR A 73 12.34 -8.12 -14.67
CA TYR A 73 12.73 -8.25 -16.06
C TYR A 73 12.55 -9.67 -16.60
N THR A 74 13.00 -10.68 -15.85
CA THR A 74 12.96 -12.08 -16.30
C THR A 74 11.56 -12.67 -16.36
N ASP A 75 10.68 -12.30 -15.43
CA ASP A 75 9.38 -12.97 -15.25
C ASP A 75 8.22 -12.22 -15.90
N PHE A 76 8.36 -10.91 -16.09
CA PHE A 76 7.28 -10.07 -16.62
C PHE A 76 7.68 -9.33 -17.89
N PHE A 77 8.73 -8.50 -17.83
CA PHE A 77 9.09 -7.66 -18.98
C PHE A 77 9.49 -8.49 -20.20
N PHE A 78 10.50 -9.36 -20.10
CA PHE A 78 10.92 -10.17 -21.24
C PHE A 78 9.79 -11.04 -21.80
N PRO A 79 9.02 -11.80 -20.98
CA PRO A 79 7.87 -12.55 -21.48
C PRO A 79 6.79 -11.70 -22.15
N GLN A 80 6.48 -10.51 -21.61
CA GLN A 80 5.49 -9.59 -22.19
C GLN A 80 5.86 -9.15 -23.60
N PHE A 81 7.16 -8.99 -23.89
CA PHE A 81 7.66 -8.65 -25.22
C PHE A 81 8.08 -9.88 -26.06
N GLY A 82 7.78 -11.10 -25.59
CA GLY A 82 8.14 -12.34 -26.29
C GLY A 82 9.65 -12.60 -26.35
N VAL A 83 10.42 -12.01 -25.42
CA VAL A 83 11.86 -12.17 -25.30
C VAL A 83 12.18 -13.34 -24.35
N ARG A 84 13.02 -14.27 -24.81
CA ARG A 84 13.62 -15.32 -23.97
C ARG A 84 14.85 -14.76 -23.27
N TYR A 85 15.07 -15.13 -22.01
CA TYR A 85 16.26 -14.77 -21.26
C TYR A 85 17.01 -16.02 -20.78
N ILE A 86 18.33 -16.01 -20.95
CA ILE A 86 19.23 -17.11 -20.57
C ILE A 86 20.37 -16.59 -19.70
N ALA A 87 20.62 -17.26 -18.57
CA ALA A 87 21.85 -17.11 -17.78
C ALA A 87 22.64 -18.42 -17.85
N VAL A 88 23.78 -18.38 -18.55
CA VAL A 88 24.52 -19.59 -18.97
C VAL A 88 25.07 -20.37 -17.77
N ASN A 89 25.66 -19.70 -16.79
CA ASN A 89 26.31 -20.34 -15.66
C ASN A 89 25.32 -20.99 -14.68
N GLU A 90 24.17 -20.38 -14.45
CA GLU A 90 23.11 -20.91 -13.58
C GLU A 90 22.22 -21.93 -14.30
N GLY A 91 22.39 -22.12 -15.61
CA GLY A 91 21.51 -22.95 -16.42
C GLY A 91 20.08 -22.40 -16.50
N TYR A 92 19.88 -21.11 -16.19
CA TYR A 92 18.57 -20.48 -16.21
C TYR A 92 18.13 -20.20 -17.65
N ASP A 93 16.86 -20.50 -17.92
CA ASP A 93 16.25 -20.30 -19.23
C ASP A 93 14.77 -20.00 -19.11
N SER A 94 14.34 -18.79 -19.43
CA SER A 94 12.95 -18.36 -19.23
C SER A 94 11.92 -19.16 -20.06
N GLN A 95 12.34 -19.97 -21.03
CA GLN A 95 11.45 -20.87 -21.79
C GLN A 95 11.29 -22.25 -21.16
N ASN A 96 12.17 -22.65 -20.23
CA ASN A 96 12.06 -23.96 -19.58
C ASN A 96 11.13 -23.87 -18.35
N ALA A 97 10.12 -24.73 -18.31
CA ALA A 97 9.11 -24.78 -17.25
C ALA A 97 9.64 -25.27 -15.88
N ASP A 98 10.80 -25.94 -15.86
CA ASP A 98 11.42 -26.52 -14.66
C ASP A 98 12.29 -25.55 -13.85
N ASN A 99 12.28 -24.26 -14.18
CA ASN A 99 12.97 -23.25 -13.39
C ASN A 99 12.14 -22.90 -12.15
N ASP A 100 12.27 -23.70 -11.10
CA ASP A 100 11.61 -23.51 -9.80
C ASP A 100 12.15 -22.28 -9.05
N ILE A 101 11.72 -21.11 -9.51
CA ILE A 101 11.97 -19.80 -8.90
C ILE A 101 10.88 -19.41 -7.88
N ALA A 102 10.00 -20.33 -7.50
CA ALA A 102 8.92 -20.06 -6.55
C ALA A 102 9.43 -19.46 -5.22
N PRO A 103 10.57 -19.90 -4.64
CA PRO A 103 11.14 -19.26 -3.46
C PRO A 103 11.52 -17.79 -3.69
N PHE A 104 12.02 -17.44 -4.88
CA PHE A 104 12.36 -16.06 -5.24
C PHE A 104 11.10 -15.20 -5.35
N LYS A 105 10.07 -15.66 -6.08
CA LYS A 105 8.78 -14.95 -6.18
C LYS A 105 8.16 -14.65 -4.81
N ASN A 106 8.26 -15.59 -3.89
CA ASN A 106 7.79 -15.40 -2.52
C ASN A 106 8.57 -14.32 -1.77
N ILE A 107 9.91 -14.30 -1.88
CA ILE A 107 10.75 -13.25 -1.29
C ILE A 107 10.41 -11.88 -1.89
N LEU A 108 10.23 -11.79 -3.21
CA LEU A 108 9.89 -10.53 -3.89
C LEU A 108 8.56 -9.98 -3.41
N ASN A 109 7.52 -10.80 -3.42
CA ASN A 109 6.20 -10.42 -2.93
C ASN A 109 6.25 -9.95 -1.47
N GLU A 110 7.04 -10.61 -0.63
CA GLU A 110 7.22 -10.22 0.76
C GLU A 110 7.92 -8.85 0.90
N MET A 111 8.95 -8.59 0.12
CA MET A 111 9.67 -7.31 0.11
C MET A 111 8.80 -6.17 -0.39
N TYR A 112 8.05 -6.37 -1.48
CA TYR A 112 7.10 -5.38 -1.99
C TYR A 112 6.03 -5.04 -0.96
N ALA A 113 5.44 -6.04 -0.32
CA ALA A 113 4.45 -5.83 0.74
C ALA A 113 5.03 -5.04 1.92
N LYS A 114 6.29 -5.30 2.30
CA LYS A 114 7.00 -4.58 3.36
C LYS A 114 7.25 -3.10 2.99
N ASP A 115 7.69 -2.82 1.76
CA ASP A 115 7.96 -1.45 1.31
C ASP A 115 6.69 -0.60 1.24
N ILE A 116 5.61 -1.14 0.64
CA ILE A 116 4.30 -0.49 0.60
C ILE A 116 3.83 -0.18 2.04
N SER A 117 3.95 -1.14 2.95
CA SER A 117 3.56 -0.95 4.35
C SER A 117 4.33 0.19 5.03
N LYS A 118 5.64 0.30 4.78
CA LYS A 118 6.46 1.41 5.30
C LYS A 118 6.03 2.75 4.73
N LYS A 119 5.79 2.84 3.42
CA LYS A 119 5.35 4.07 2.75
C LYS A 119 3.98 4.53 3.26
N VAL A 120 3.02 3.61 3.41
CA VAL A 120 1.69 3.90 3.98
C VAL A 120 1.81 4.39 5.42
N LEU A 121 2.64 3.76 6.24
CA LEU A 121 2.87 4.19 7.63
C LEU A 121 3.47 5.59 7.69
N SER A 122 4.52 5.86 6.90
CA SER A 122 5.15 7.18 6.81
C SER A 122 4.17 8.27 6.40
N SER A 123 3.37 8.02 5.35
CA SER A 123 2.33 8.95 4.89
C SER A 123 1.27 9.24 5.96
N ARG A 124 0.82 8.22 6.71
CA ARG A 124 -0.11 8.38 7.83
C ARG A 124 0.50 9.18 8.98
N GLN A 125 1.77 8.95 9.31
CA GLN A 125 2.48 9.70 10.35
C GLN A 125 2.62 11.17 9.97
N THR A 126 3.00 11.47 8.72
CA THR A 126 3.10 12.85 8.22
C THR A 126 1.74 13.54 8.26
N SER A 127 0.67 12.86 7.83
CA SER A 127 -0.69 13.41 7.90
C SER A 127 -1.11 13.70 9.34
N ALA A 128 -0.83 12.79 10.27
CA ALA A 128 -1.12 12.98 11.69
C ALA A 128 -0.35 14.17 12.30
N ARG A 129 0.94 14.34 11.97
CA ARG A 129 1.74 15.51 12.40
C ARG A 129 1.21 16.83 11.85
N GLN A 130 0.58 16.80 10.67
CA GLN A 130 -0.09 17.96 10.07
C GLN A 130 -1.48 18.22 10.65
N GLY A 131 -1.94 17.45 11.64
CA GLY A 131 -3.27 17.60 12.23
C GLY A 131 -4.40 17.17 11.28
N LYS A 132 -4.10 16.43 10.21
CA LYS A 132 -5.10 15.98 9.25
C LYS A 132 -5.95 14.87 9.84
N PHE A 133 -7.28 15.00 9.71
CA PHE A 133 -8.20 13.93 10.04
C PHE A 133 -8.10 12.80 9.00
N MET A 134 -7.74 11.61 9.47
CA MET A 134 -7.56 10.40 8.64
C MET A 134 -8.58 9.30 8.96
N GLY A 135 -9.54 9.56 9.85
CA GLY A 135 -10.60 8.62 10.20
C GLY A 135 -11.62 8.44 9.08
N SER A 136 -12.22 7.25 8.96
CA SER A 136 -13.23 6.96 7.94
C SER A 136 -14.51 7.76 8.14
N GLN A 137 -14.96 7.89 9.40
CA GLN A 137 -16.17 8.60 9.79
C GLN A 137 -15.83 9.72 10.79
N PRO A 138 -16.29 10.96 10.55
CA PRO A 138 -16.15 12.03 11.53
C PRO A 138 -16.98 11.69 12.79
N PRO A 139 -16.51 12.11 13.98
CA PRO A 139 -17.30 12.02 15.22
C PRO A 139 -18.64 12.77 15.09
N LEU A 140 -19.68 12.33 15.81
CA LEU A 140 -20.96 13.05 15.86
C LEU A 140 -20.73 14.50 16.28
N GLY A 141 -21.42 15.46 15.65
CA GLY A 141 -21.23 16.90 15.86
C GLY A 141 -20.17 17.53 14.95
N TYR A 142 -19.44 16.71 14.18
CA TYR A 142 -18.51 17.17 13.16
C TYR A 142 -18.84 16.56 11.81
N MET A 143 -18.55 17.31 10.76
CA MET A 143 -18.52 16.85 9.37
C MET A 143 -17.17 17.18 8.74
N ARG A 144 -16.87 16.58 7.58
CA ARG A 144 -15.68 16.95 6.82
C ARG A 144 -15.93 18.27 6.12
N SER A 145 -14.92 19.14 6.06
CA SER A 145 -15.01 20.34 5.23
C SER A 145 -15.20 19.97 3.77
N GLN A 146 -15.96 20.79 3.04
CA GLN A 146 -16.13 20.68 1.60
C GLN A 146 -14.85 21.08 0.85
N THR A 147 -14.03 21.97 1.45
CA THR A 147 -12.78 22.47 0.86
C THR A 147 -11.59 21.54 1.13
N ASP A 148 -11.55 20.92 2.30
CA ASP A 148 -10.54 19.93 2.68
C ASP A 148 -11.16 18.75 3.43
N LYS A 149 -11.14 17.58 2.80
CA LYS A 149 -11.65 16.33 3.38
C LYS A 149 -10.93 15.90 4.68
N HIS A 150 -9.76 16.48 4.95
CA HIS A 150 -8.95 16.23 6.15
C HIS A 150 -9.23 17.22 7.28
N LEU A 151 -10.06 18.23 7.06
CA LEU A 151 -10.50 19.17 8.09
C LEU A 151 -11.87 18.74 8.62
N LEU A 152 -12.03 18.77 9.94
CA LEU A 152 -13.34 18.64 10.59
C LEU A 152 -13.92 20.02 10.85
N VAL A 153 -15.18 20.21 10.50
CA VAL A 153 -15.97 21.42 10.77
C VAL A 153 -17.22 21.03 11.55
N PRO A 154 -17.76 21.91 12.43
CA PRO A 154 -18.98 21.62 13.16
C PRO A 154 -20.16 21.33 12.22
N ASP A 155 -20.96 20.31 12.55
CA ASP A 155 -22.29 20.11 11.98
C ASP A 155 -23.30 20.70 12.97
N GLU A 156 -23.83 21.89 12.69
CA GLU A 156 -24.63 22.68 13.64
C GLU A 156 -25.76 21.88 14.29
N ASP A 157 -26.48 21.08 13.50
CA ASP A 157 -27.60 20.24 13.99
C ASP A 157 -27.10 19.25 15.05
N ALA A 158 -26.07 18.45 14.73
CA ALA A 158 -25.53 17.45 15.63
C ALA A 158 -24.68 18.06 16.76
N ALA A 159 -24.06 19.22 16.54
CA ALA A 159 -23.22 19.90 17.52
C ALA A 159 -24.06 20.37 18.72
N SER A 160 -25.31 20.80 18.48
CA SER A 160 -26.25 21.13 19.56
C SER A 160 -26.55 19.93 20.46
N ILE A 161 -26.77 18.76 19.85
CA ILE A 161 -27.01 17.49 20.57
C ILE A 161 -25.78 17.05 21.34
N VAL A 162 -24.59 17.16 20.75
CA VAL A 162 -23.34 16.85 21.45
C VAL A 162 -23.17 17.74 22.69
N LYS A 163 -23.35 19.06 22.55
CA LYS A 163 -23.26 20.00 23.69
C LYS A 163 -24.23 19.62 24.81
N ARG A 164 -25.47 19.28 24.45
CA ARG A 164 -26.48 18.80 25.40
C ARG A 164 -26.04 17.51 26.10
N VAL A 165 -25.56 16.51 25.35
CA VAL A 165 -25.08 15.24 25.92
C VAL A 165 -23.96 15.47 26.96
N PHE A 166 -23.01 16.36 26.67
CA PHE A 166 -21.95 16.70 27.62
C PHE A 166 -22.48 17.44 28.84
N LYS A 167 -23.46 18.33 28.66
CA LYS A 167 -24.13 19.05 29.75
C LYS A 167 -24.88 18.08 30.66
N ASP A 168 -25.79 17.28 30.12
CA ASP A 168 -26.62 16.33 30.88
C ASP A 168 -25.73 15.37 31.69
N PHE A 169 -24.63 14.90 31.09
CA PHE A 169 -23.64 14.06 31.79
C PHE A 169 -22.91 14.81 32.92
N ALA A 170 -22.56 16.08 32.71
CA ALA A 170 -21.93 16.92 33.73
C ALA A 170 -22.90 17.26 34.88
N ASP A 171 -24.19 17.37 34.58
CA ASP A 171 -25.26 17.62 35.55
C ASP A 171 -25.61 16.36 36.38
N GLY A 172 -25.00 15.21 36.07
CA GLY A 172 -25.07 13.98 36.86
C GLY A 172 -25.86 12.84 36.21
N ASP A 173 -26.37 13.01 34.99
CA ASP A 173 -27.11 11.95 34.31
C ASP A 173 -26.22 10.78 33.91
N SER A 174 -26.72 9.57 34.12
CA SER A 174 -26.04 8.37 33.64
C SER A 174 -26.06 8.31 32.11
N GLY A 175 -25.01 7.77 31.50
CA GLY A 175 -24.98 7.59 30.04
C GLY A 175 -26.12 6.74 29.48
N ARG A 176 -26.74 5.88 30.32
CA ARG A 176 -27.95 5.13 29.93
C ARG A 176 -29.18 6.04 29.89
N HIS A 177 -29.35 6.88 30.91
CA HIS A 177 -30.45 7.85 30.98
C HIS A 177 -30.42 8.79 29.76
N ILE A 178 -29.25 9.34 29.43
CA ILE A 178 -29.07 10.21 28.27
C ILE A 178 -29.42 9.48 26.96
N ALA A 179 -28.96 8.23 26.80
CA ALA A 179 -29.29 7.43 25.63
C ALA A 179 -30.79 7.15 25.49
N ASP A 180 -31.48 6.87 26.60
CA ASP A 180 -32.92 6.62 26.63
C ASP A 180 -33.73 7.89 26.26
N ILE A 181 -33.29 9.06 26.74
CA ILE A 181 -33.86 10.36 26.35
C ILE A 181 -33.71 10.59 24.84
N LEU A 182 -32.50 10.45 24.30
CA LEU A 182 -32.24 10.64 22.86
C LEU A 182 -33.05 9.67 22.00
N ASN A 183 -33.22 8.43 22.46
CA ASN A 183 -34.06 7.43 21.80
C ASN A 183 -35.54 7.82 21.82
N LYS A 184 -36.05 8.34 22.95
CA LYS A 184 -37.44 8.80 23.08
C LYS A 184 -37.72 10.00 22.19
N GLU A 185 -36.73 10.86 21.99
CA GLU A 185 -36.77 12.02 21.08
C GLU A 185 -36.61 11.63 19.60
N GLY A 186 -36.29 10.36 19.32
CA GLY A 186 -36.08 9.87 17.96
C GLY A 186 -34.76 10.33 17.32
N PHE A 187 -33.81 10.82 18.12
CA PHE A 187 -32.50 11.21 17.58
C PHE A 187 -31.69 9.95 17.22
N PRO A 188 -31.29 9.77 15.95
CA PRO A 188 -30.65 8.55 15.50
C PRO A 188 -29.26 8.37 16.12
N SER A 189 -28.82 7.12 16.24
CA SER A 189 -27.46 6.80 16.70
C SER A 189 -26.40 7.42 15.77
N PRO A 190 -25.16 7.70 16.24
CA PRO A 190 -24.13 8.36 15.44
C PRO A 190 -23.87 7.73 14.06
N ALA A 191 -23.88 6.39 14.00
CA ALA A 191 -23.69 5.67 12.76
C ALA A 191 -24.85 5.91 11.79
N VAL A 192 -26.10 5.84 12.25
CA VAL A 192 -27.27 6.06 11.38
C VAL A 192 -27.38 7.53 10.97
N TYR A 193 -27.13 8.47 11.88
CA TYR A 193 -27.07 9.90 11.58
C TYR A 193 -26.10 10.20 10.42
N HIS A 194 -24.89 9.64 10.48
CA HIS A 194 -23.86 9.84 9.46
C HIS A 194 -24.29 9.36 8.06
N TYR A 195 -24.89 8.18 7.95
CA TYR A 195 -25.36 7.65 6.67
C TYR A 195 -26.62 8.37 6.19
N GLY A 196 -27.53 8.74 7.10
CA GLY A 196 -28.72 9.53 6.82
C GLY A 196 -28.41 10.89 6.18
N LYS A 197 -27.42 11.63 6.70
CA LYS A 197 -26.94 12.89 6.08
C LYS A 197 -26.39 12.70 4.66
N LYS A 198 -26.00 11.48 4.28
CA LYS A 198 -25.53 11.14 2.93
C LYS A 198 -26.63 10.59 2.03
N GLY A 199 -27.88 10.56 2.49
CA GLY A 199 -29.01 9.95 1.78
C GLY A 199 -28.85 8.43 1.59
N LYS A 200 -28.07 7.77 2.46
CA LYS A 200 -27.78 6.33 2.38
C LYS A 200 -28.25 5.63 3.64
N THR A 201 -28.59 4.34 3.51
CA THR A 201 -28.77 3.46 4.66
C THR A 201 -27.42 2.92 5.13
N HIS A 202 -27.34 2.56 6.40
CA HIS A 202 -26.13 1.92 6.93
C HIS A 202 -25.93 0.56 6.21
N PRO A 203 -24.72 0.25 5.70
CA PRO A 203 -24.48 -0.94 4.88
C PRO A 203 -24.67 -2.26 5.65
N ASN A 204 -24.50 -2.23 6.97
CA ASN A 204 -24.89 -3.34 7.85
C ASN A 204 -26.35 -3.15 8.31
N PRO A 205 -27.30 -4.02 7.90
CA PRO A 205 -28.71 -3.90 8.23
C PRO A 205 -29.03 -4.19 9.71
N LYS A 206 -28.07 -4.78 10.46
CA LYS A 206 -28.24 -5.08 11.89
C LYS A 206 -27.91 -3.90 12.81
N VAL A 207 -27.43 -2.79 12.28
CA VAL A 207 -27.11 -1.61 13.09
C VAL A 207 -28.41 -0.98 13.59
N SER A 208 -28.53 -0.87 14.92
CA SER A 208 -29.69 -0.23 15.53
C SER A 208 -29.75 1.25 15.19
N ASN A 209 -30.96 1.73 14.90
CA ASN A 209 -31.23 3.16 14.79
C ASN A 209 -31.16 3.87 16.16
N THR A 210 -31.26 3.12 17.25
CA THR A 210 -31.23 3.64 18.62
C THR A 210 -29.83 3.66 19.21
N TRP A 211 -29.63 4.54 20.19
CA TRP A 211 -28.47 4.59 21.06
C TRP A 211 -28.41 3.34 21.94
N GLY A 212 -27.34 2.54 21.78
CA GLY A 212 -27.13 1.25 22.45
C GLY A 212 -26.70 1.38 23.92
N GLY A 213 -27.56 1.93 24.77
CA GLY A 213 -27.28 2.14 26.19
C GLY A 213 -26.14 3.14 26.43
N SER A 214 -25.36 2.95 27.51
CA SER A 214 -24.34 3.93 27.94
C SER A 214 -23.05 3.94 27.13
N ALA A 215 -22.77 2.89 26.33
CA ALA A 215 -21.45 2.69 25.72
C ALA A 215 -21.02 3.84 24.80
N THR A 216 -21.91 4.28 23.91
CA THR A 216 -21.64 5.36 22.97
C THR A 216 -21.42 6.69 23.69
N ILE A 217 -22.24 7.00 24.70
CA ILE A 217 -22.11 8.21 25.50
C ILE A 217 -20.77 8.24 26.24
N LEU A 218 -20.41 7.13 26.90
CA LEU A 218 -19.12 7.00 27.59
C LEU A 218 -17.93 7.07 26.63
N GLN A 219 -18.08 6.59 25.39
CA GLN A 219 -17.06 6.74 24.36
C GLN A 219 -16.90 8.19 23.91
N MET A 220 -18.00 8.96 23.83
CA MET A 220 -17.95 10.40 23.54
C MET A 220 -17.20 11.16 24.64
N MET A 221 -17.45 10.86 25.91
CA MET A 221 -16.76 11.49 27.04
C MET A 221 -15.24 11.30 27.02
N LYS A 222 -14.76 10.16 26.49
CA LYS A 222 -13.32 9.85 26.38
C LYS A 222 -12.67 10.39 25.10
N ASN A 223 -13.43 11.00 24.21
CA ASN A 223 -12.95 11.40 22.90
C ASN A 223 -12.47 12.86 22.91
N GLU A 224 -11.15 13.05 22.95
CA GLU A 224 -10.53 14.39 23.01
C GLU A 224 -10.82 15.28 21.78
N VAL A 225 -11.40 14.73 20.71
CA VAL A 225 -11.84 15.55 19.58
C VAL A 225 -12.83 16.64 20.00
N TYR A 226 -13.63 16.38 21.03
CA TYR A 226 -14.63 17.32 21.55
C TYR A 226 -14.02 18.48 22.34
N ILE A 227 -12.74 18.40 22.70
CA ILE A 227 -11.97 19.49 23.30
C ILE A 227 -10.97 20.13 22.31
N GLY A 228 -11.09 19.80 21.01
CA GLY A 228 -10.29 20.38 19.94
C GLY A 228 -9.03 19.59 19.54
N ASN A 229 -8.76 18.44 20.15
CA ASN A 229 -7.58 17.64 19.83
C ASN A 229 -7.81 16.73 18.62
N THR A 230 -6.90 16.71 17.66
CA THR A 230 -6.90 15.69 16.60
C THR A 230 -6.03 14.50 17.01
N VAL A 231 -6.66 13.44 17.55
CA VAL A 231 -5.93 12.25 17.99
C VAL A 231 -5.91 11.17 16.91
N GLN A 232 -4.73 10.88 16.37
CA GLN A 232 -4.49 9.88 15.32
C GLN A 232 -3.40 8.90 15.77
N ASN A 233 -3.26 7.77 15.06
CA ASN A 233 -2.24 6.75 15.33
C ASN A 233 -2.27 6.13 16.76
N LYS A 234 -3.45 6.07 17.41
CA LYS A 234 -3.66 5.40 18.72
C LYS A 234 -3.34 3.90 18.76
N ARG A 235 -3.02 3.31 17.61
CA ARG A 235 -2.64 1.90 17.47
C ARG A 235 -1.63 1.77 16.35
N SER A 236 -0.58 0.99 16.58
CA SER A 236 0.43 0.68 15.58
C SER A 236 0.40 -0.82 15.23
N VAL A 237 0.91 -1.16 14.05
CA VAL A 237 1.06 -2.56 13.62
C VAL A 237 2.56 -2.87 13.64
N THR A 238 2.97 -3.81 14.50
CA THR A 238 4.37 -4.19 14.68
C THR A 238 4.93 -4.91 13.46
N SER A 239 4.09 -5.69 12.78
CA SER A 239 4.46 -6.43 11.59
C SER A 239 3.31 -6.48 10.59
N PHE A 240 3.59 -6.06 9.35
CA PHE A 240 2.65 -6.13 8.24
C PHE A 240 2.13 -7.54 7.97
N LYS A 241 2.92 -8.58 8.32
CA LYS A 241 2.52 -9.99 8.15
C LYS A 241 1.41 -10.41 9.11
N THR A 242 1.52 -9.98 10.36
CA THR A 242 0.60 -10.44 11.41
C THR A 242 -0.68 -9.62 11.47
N GLY A 243 -0.64 -8.37 11.00
CA GLY A 243 -1.74 -7.42 11.10
C GLY A 243 -2.15 -7.08 12.54
N LYS A 244 -1.47 -7.63 13.56
CA LYS A 244 -1.78 -7.43 14.98
C LYS A 244 -1.51 -5.97 15.33
N ARG A 245 -2.54 -5.33 15.89
CA ARG A 245 -2.51 -3.94 16.32
C ARG A 245 -2.22 -3.89 17.81
N HIS A 246 -1.24 -3.09 18.18
CA HIS A 246 -0.93 -2.76 19.56
C HIS A 246 -1.38 -1.32 19.84
N PRO A 247 -1.78 -0.98 21.07
CA PRO A 247 -1.96 0.40 21.51
C PRO A 247 -0.72 1.25 21.17
#